data_AF-A0A1T4Q391-F1
#
_entry.id   AF-A0A1T4Q391-F1
#
_cell.length_a   1.000
_cell.length_b   1.000
_cell.length_c   1.000
_cell.angle_alpha   90.00
_cell.angle_beta   90.00
_cell.angle_gamma   90.00
#
_symmetry.space_group_name_H-M   'P 1'
#
loop_
_entity.id
_entity.type
_entity.pdbx_description
1 polymer ?
#
loop_
_entity_poly.entity_id
_entity_poly.type
_entity_poly.pdbx_seq_one_letter_code
_entity_poly.pdbx_strand_id
1 'polypeptide(L)'
;MPRKVMPKKVVNTDESVVETEVKNEEVKQMDTKPAKREFDPNDGIPCRSVTYGKLFINGTKTGMTYMFSDYDDESDIEYRDLVALIRSKDKAIYKPRIIVMDEDFINEYPTLKKFYDEHFAVKNLKEILDMPESQMKEAISKLPKGAIDTLKSMAVNQITTGEIDSIRKIKALDEAFGTDLSLLNELLSN
;
A
#
# COMPACT_ATOMS: atom_id res chain seq x y z
N MET A 1 -20.56 9.24 68.55
CA MET A 1 -21.20 8.02 68.00
C MET A 1 -22.66 8.04 68.44
N PRO A 2 -23.66 7.74 67.58
CA PRO A 2 -23.83 6.39 67.02
C PRO A 2 -24.23 6.34 65.53
N ARG A 3 -23.95 5.21 64.85
CA ARG A 3 -24.66 4.76 63.64
C ARG A 3 -25.16 3.32 63.83
N LYS A 4 -26.49 3.22 63.74
CA LYS A 4 -27.42 2.13 63.41
C LYS A 4 -26.98 1.39 62.10
N VAL A 5 -27.30 0.14 61.72
CA VAL A 5 -28.26 -0.93 62.09
C VAL A 5 -27.73 -2.31 61.58
N MET A 6 -28.32 -3.37 62.14
CA MET A 6 -28.23 -4.85 62.00
C MET A 6 -28.77 -5.51 60.67
N PRO A 7 -28.66 -6.86 60.48
CA PRO A 7 -28.27 -7.52 59.21
C PRO A 7 -29.18 -8.66 58.60
N LYS A 8 -28.78 -9.13 57.39
CA LYS A 8 -28.72 -10.52 56.76
C LYS A 8 -29.94 -11.48 56.72
N LYS A 9 -30.18 -12.20 55.59
CA LYS A 9 -29.68 -13.58 55.22
C LYS A 9 -30.34 -14.29 53.97
N VAL A 10 -29.50 -15.00 53.16
CA VAL A 10 -29.62 -16.29 52.34
C VAL A 10 -30.54 -16.40 51.09
N VAL A 11 -30.04 -16.48 49.83
CA VAL A 11 -29.59 -17.61 48.91
C VAL A 11 -30.69 -18.56 48.37
N ASN A 12 -30.85 -18.65 47.03
CA ASN A 12 -30.79 -19.90 46.25
C ASN A 12 -30.80 -19.70 44.72
N THR A 13 -30.07 -20.62 44.06
CA THR A 13 -29.82 -20.86 42.64
C THR A 13 -30.99 -21.59 41.95
N ASP A 14 -31.30 -21.26 40.69
CA ASP A 14 -31.88 -22.22 39.74
C ASP A 14 -31.58 -21.81 38.28
N GLU A 15 -31.33 -22.82 37.44
CA GLU A 15 -30.92 -22.76 36.04
C GLU A 15 -32.11 -22.41 35.11
N SER A 16 -31.89 -21.57 34.08
CA SER A 16 -32.64 -21.69 32.82
C SER A 16 -31.91 -20.99 31.67
N VAL A 17 -31.47 -21.80 30.73
CA VAL A 17 -30.97 -21.47 29.39
C VAL A 17 -32.02 -20.67 28.62
N VAL A 18 -31.63 -19.53 28.03
CA VAL A 18 -32.36 -18.92 26.91
C VAL A 18 -31.33 -18.43 25.90
N GLU A 19 -31.22 -19.19 24.82
CA GLU A 19 -30.61 -18.79 23.55
C GLU A 19 -31.29 -17.52 23.05
N THR A 20 -30.51 -16.45 22.84
CA THR A 20 -30.97 -15.30 22.07
C THR A 20 -30.43 -15.42 20.67
N GLU A 21 -31.35 -15.75 19.77
CA GLU A 21 -31.18 -15.96 18.34
C GLU A 21 -30.40 -14.83 17.65
N VAL A 22 -29.34 -15.22 16.96
CA VAL A 22 -28.59 -14.39 16.02
C VAL A 22 -29.49 -14.20 14.80
N LYS A 23 -30.17 -13.06 14.71
CA LYS A 23 -30.96 -12.68 13.55
C LYS A 23 -30.02 -12.33 12.41
N ASN A 24 -29.84 -13.32 11.54
CA ASN A 24 -29.16 -13.28 10.27
C ASN A 24 -29.90 -12.30 9.34
N GLU A 25 -29.47 -11.04 9.28
CA GLU A 25 -29.89 -10.13 8.21
C GLU A 25 -29.02 -10.40 6.99
N GLU A 26 -29.61 -11.13 6.04
CA GLU A 26 -29.15 -11.27 4.67
C GLU A 26 -28.84 -9.89 4.09
N VAL A 27 -27.55 -9.62 3.90
CA VAL A 27 -27.06 -8.50 3.11
C VAL A 27 -27.53 -8.72 1.67
N LYS A 28 -28.66 -8.10 1.33
CA LYS A 28 -29.05 -7.87 -0.06
C LYS A 28 -27.97 -6.99 -0.68
N GLN A 29 -27.09 -7.61 -1.47
CA GLN A 29 -26.28 -6.94 -2.46
C GLN A 29 -27.24 -6.23 -3.43
N MET A 30 -27.49 -4.96 -3.18
CA MET A 30 -27.96 -4.06 -4.21
C MET A 30 -26.75 -3.71 -5.07
N ASP A 31 -26.70 -4.32 -6.26
CA ASP A 31 -25.95 -3.82 -7.41
C ASP A 31 -26.40 -2.39 -7.70
N THR A 32 -25.81 -1.46 -6.95
CA THR A 32 -25.96 -0.03 -7.15
C THR A 32 -24.69 0.35 -7.89
N LYS A 33 -24.82 0.59 -9.20
CA LYS A 33 -23.80 1.28 -10.01
C LYS A 33 -23.23 2.42 -9.14
N PRO A 34 -21.92 2.43 -8.82
CA PRO A 34 -21.39 3.34 -7.80
C PRO A 34 -21.78 4.75 -8.21
N ALA A 35 -22.54 5.41 -7.34
CA ALA A 35 -22.85 6.81 -7.50
C ALA A 35 -21.50 7.53 -7.52
N LYS A 36 -21.23 8.24 -8.61
CA LYS A 36 -19.98 8.98 -8.79
C LYS A 36 -19.77 9.85 -7.54
N ARG A 37 -18.75 9.53 -6.73
CA ARG A 37 -18.39 10.31 -5.56
C ARG A 37 -18.03 11.72 -6.04
N GLU A 38 -18.74 12.73 -5.53
CA GLU A 38 -18.33 14.12 -5.72
C GLU A 38 -17.25 14.44 -4.70
N PHE A 39 -16.09 14.90 -5.16
CA PHE A 39 -14.94 15.23 -4.31
C PHE A 39 -14.94 16.73 -3.97
N ASP A 40 -14.78 17.05 -2.68
CA ASP A 40 -14.45 18.40 -2.24
C ASP A 40 -12.95 18.69 -2.48
N PRO A 41 -12.55 19.95 -2.78
CA PRO A 41 -11.15 20.30 -2.93
C PRO A 41 -10.24 19.93 -1.75
N ASN A 42 -10.79 19.83 -0.53
CA ASN A 42 -10.06 19.48 0.68
C ASN A 42 -10.18 17.99 1.06
N ASP A 43 -10.88 17.18 0.25
CA ASP A 43 -10.99 15.74 0.52
C ASP A 43 -9.61 15.07 0.43
N GLY A 44 -9.29 14.28 1.45
CA GLY A 44 -8.12 13.40 1.44
C GLY A 44 -8.35 12.20 0.53
N ILE A 45 -7.49 12.04 -0.47
CA ILE A 45 -7.48 10.88 -1.36
C ILE A 45 -6.35 9.95 -0.92
N PRO A 46 -6.66 8.68 -0.58
CA PRO A 46 -5.65 7.74 -0.15
C PRO A 46 -4.67 7.46 -1.28
N CYS A 47 -3.40 7.74 -1.00
CA CYS A 47 -2.29 7.43 -1.87
C CYS A 47 -1.35 6.47 -1.15
N ARG A 48 -0.65 5.65 -1.91
CA ARG A 48 0.31 4.68 -1.39
C ARG A 48 1.69 4.92 -1.98
N SER A 49 2.73 4.85 -1.15
CA SER A 49 4.10 4.95 -1.60
C SER A 49 4.51 3.70 -2.36
N VAL A 50 5.09 3.89 -3.54
CA VAL A 50 5.87 2.86 -4.23
C VAL A 50 7.35 3.15 -4.16
N THR A 51 7.80 4.05 -3.29
CA THR A 51 9.21 4.38 -3.09
C THR A 51 9.73 3.65 -1.85
N TYR A 52 10.93 3.06 -1.93
CA TYR A 52 11.58 2.46 -0.76
C TYR A 52 12.22 3.57 0.11
N GLY A 53 11.93 3.56 1.41
CA GLY A 53 12.30 4.60 2.36
C GLY A 53 11.37 5.82 2.35
N LYS A 54 11.72 6.81 3.17
CA LYS A 54 10.88 8.01 3.40
C LYS A 54 10.67 8.79 2.10
N LEU A 55 9.41 9.09 1.81
CA LEU A 55 9.00 9.89 0.66
C LEU A 55 8.24 11.13 1.13
N PHE A 56 8.59 12.27 0.56
CA PHE A 56 7.90 13.54 0.78
C PHE A 56 7.32 14.04 -0.53
N ILE A 57 6.02 14.36 -0.54
CA ILE A 57 5.31 14.95 -1.66
C ILE A 57 4.82 16.33 -1.23
N ASN A 58 5.14 17.36 -2.02
CA ASN A 58 4.73 18.73 -1.72
C ASN A 58 3.48 19.11 -2.49
N GLY A 59 2.45 19.54 -1.76
CA GLY A 59 1.23 20.13 -2.28
C GLY A 59 1.49 21.53 -2.80
N THR A 60 1.46 21.71 -4.12
CA THR A 60 1.69 23.03 -4.74
C THR A 60 0.56 24.03 -4.49
N LYS A 61 -0.65 23.55 -4.16
CA LYS A 61 -1.81 24.41 -3.88
C LYS A 61 -1.93 24.76 -2.41
N THR A 62 -1.57 23.82 -1.54
CA THR A 62 -1.74 23.95 -0.08
C THR A 62 -0.48 24.38 0.63
N GLY A 63 0.69 24.10 0.05
CA GLY A 63 1.97 24.20 0.74
C GLY A 63 2.21 23.07 1.74
N MET A 64 1.33 22.07 1.84
CA MET A 64 1.51 20.93 2.73
C MET A 64 2.55 19.95 2.19
N THR A 65 3.23 19.25 3.11
CA THR A 65 4.12 18.16 2.77
C THR A 65 3.52 16.86 3.30
N TYR A 66 3.16 15.98 2.38
CA TYR A 66 2.67 14.64 2.68
C TYR A 66 3.86 13.71 2.85
N MET A 67 3.90 12.99 3.96
CA MET A 67 5.00 12.09 4.32
C MET A 67 4.54 10.65 4.25
N PHE A 68 5.33 9.83 3.59
CA PHE A 68 5.23 8.38 3.61
C PHE A 68 6.47 7.84 4.31
N SER A 69 6.26 6.97 5.28
CA SER A 69 7.30 6.40 6.14
C SER A 69 8.21 5.45 5.37
N ASP A 70 7.62 4.61 4.51
CA ASP A 70 8.34 3.64 3.69
C ASP A 70 7.48 3.18 2.48
N TYR A 71 7.94 2.15 1.78
CA TYR A 71 7.18 1.42 0.77
C TYR A 71 5.87 0.86 1.34
N ASP A 72 4.82 0.90 0.51
CA ASP A 72 3.46 0.45 0.84
C ASP A 72 2.78 1.25 1.96
N ASP A 73 3.43 2.29 2.50
CA ASP A 73 2.80 3.22 3.44
C ASP A 73 1.73 4.04 2.72
N GLU A 74 0.67 4.36 3.45
CA GLU A 74 -0.48 5.09 2.93
C GLU A 74 -0.59 6.45 3.61
N SER A 75 -0.87 7.48 2.80
CA SER A 75 -1.13 8.83 3.29
C SER A 75 -2.18 9.47 2.40
N ASP A 76 -3.07 10.22 3.05
CA ASP A 76 -4.07 11.02 2.35
C ASP A 76 -3.43 12.27 1.76
N ILE A 77 -3.62 12.48 0.46
CA ILE A 77 -3.25 13.70 -0.25
C ILE A 77 -4.52 14.45 -0.61
N GLU A 78 -4.58 15.76 -0.34
CA GLU A 78 -5.77 16.52 -0.69
C GLU A 78 -6.03 16.52 -2.21
N TYR A 79 -7.31 16.38 -2.57
CA TYR A 79 -7.78 16.32 -3.95
C TYR A 79 -7.16 17.42 -4.81
N ARG A 80 -7.19 18.68 -4.37
CA ARG A 80 -6.65 19.82 -5.13
C ARG A 80 -5.16 19.71 -5.46
N ASP A 81 -4.36 19.14 -4.56
CA ASP A 81 -2.92 18.92 -4.80
C ASP A 81 -2.69 17.73 -5.72
N LEU A 82 -3.44 16.64 -5.53
CA LEU A 82 -3.36 15.46 -6.37
C LEU A 82 -3.73 15.79 -7.82
N VAL A 83 -4.78 16.59 -8.01
CA VAL A 83 -5.17 17.11 -9.33
C VAL A 83 -4.08 18.00 -9.93
N ALA A 84 -3.40 18.81 -9.11
CA ALA A 84 -2.27 19.61 -9.58
C ALA A 84 -1.12 18.74 -10.09
N LEU A 85 -0.78 17.65 -9.37
CA LEU A 85 0.25 16.68 -9.79
C LEU A 85 -0.10 15.97 -11.10
N ILE A 86 -1.37 15.61 -11.28
CA ILE A 86 -1.84 14.96 -12.52
C ILE A 86 -1.79 15.94 -13.69
N ARG A 87 -2.28 17.17 -13.51
CA ARG A 87 -2.31 18.19 -14.56
C ARG A 87 -0.90 18.66 -14.97
N SER A 88 0.04 18.71 -14.03
CA SER A 88 1.44 19.06 -14.31
C SER A 88 2.24 17.92 -14.92
N LYS A 89 1.64 16.72 -15.04
CA LYS A 89 2.34 15.47 -15.39
C LYS A 89 3.55 15.21 -14.49
N ASP A 90 3.35 15.40 -13.19
CA ASP A 90 4.43 15.28 -12.22
C ASP A 90 5.03 13.86 -12.21
N LYS A 91 6.33 13.80 -11.94
CA LYS A 91 7.06 12.54 -11.81
C LYS A 91 6.49 11.67 -10.69
N ALA A 92 5.92 12.24 -9.63
CA ALA A 92 5.28 11.49 -8.56
C ALA A 92 4.20 10.51 -9.05
N ILE A 93 3.49 10.87 -10.12
CA ILE A 93 2.39 10.08 -10.71
C ILE A 93 2.88 9.31 -11.96
N TYR A 94 3.52 10.00 -12.91
CA TYR A 94 3.85 9.41 -14.23
C TYR A 94 5.26 8.76 -14.29
N LYS A 95 6.09 8.96 -13.27
CA LYS A 95 7.25 8.11 -12.97
C LYS A 95 7.03 7.58 -11.54
N PRO A 96 6.02 6.72 -11.36
CA PRO A 96 5.25 6.60 -10.13
C PRO A 96 6.15 6.42 -8.92
N ARG A 97 6.06 7.39 -8.02
CA ARG A 97 6.59 7.36 -6.65
C ARG A 97 5.48 7.07 -5.65
N ILE A 98 4.24 7.41 -6.04
CA ILE A 98 2.99 7.08 -5.35
C ILE A 98 1.97 6.47 -6.33
N ILE A 99 1.03 5.70 -5.80
CA ILE A 99 -0.16 5.19 -6.50
C ILE A 99 -1.39 5.78 -5.80
N VAL A 100 -2.38 6.21 -6.58
CA VAL A 100 -3.69 6.60 -6.05
C VAL A 100 -4.52 5.33 -5.84
N MET A 101 -5.13 5.19 -4.65
CA MET A 101 -5.88 3.98 -4.28
C MET A 101 -7.40 4.13 -4.49
N ASP A 102 -7.90 5.37 -4.60
CA ASP A 102 -9.33 5.64 -4.78
C ASP A 102 -9.76 5.44 -6.23
N GLU A 103 -10.59 4.41 -6.47
CA GLU A 103 -11.08 4.04 -7.80
C GLU A 103 -12.01 5.10 -8.41
N ASP A 104 -12.85 5.75 -7.60
CA ASP A 104 -13.75 6.81 -8.07
C ASP A 104 -12.94 7.99 -8.60
N PHE A 105 -11.86 8.35 -7.91
CA PHE A 105 -10.93 9.37 -8.35
C PHE A 105 -10.23 8.97 -9.65
N ILE A 106 -9.69 7.74 -9.75
CA ILE A 106 -9.02 7.26 -10.96
C ILE A 106 -9.97 7.32 -12.17
N ASN A 107 -11.25 6.97 -11.97
CA ASN A 107 -12.28 7.02 -13.00
C ASN A 107 -12.61 8.46 -13.46
N GLU A 108 -12.38 9.48 -12.64
CA GLU A 108 -12.50 10.90 -13.06
C GLU A 108 -11.40 11.35 -14.02
N TYR A 109 -10.24 10.67 -14.03
CA TYR A 109 -9.05 11.06 -14.78
C TYR A 109 -8.67 9.99 -15.82
N PRO A 110 -9.24 10.01 -17.04
CA PRO A 110 -8.98 9.00 -18.08
C PRO A 110 -7.49 8.83 -18.44
N THR A 111 -6.70 9.90 -18.36
CA THR A 111 -5.26 9.86 -18.60
C THR A 111 -4.51 9.08 -17.52
N LEU A 112 -4.95 9.20 -16.26
CA LEU A 112 -4.39 8.45 -15.14
C LEU A 112 -4.83 6.99 -15.23
N LYS A 113 -6.12 6.75 -15.46
CA LYS A 113 -6.66 5.40 -15.64
C LYS A 113 -5.95 4.63 -16.74
N LYS A 114 -5.80 5.24 -17.92
CA LYS A 114 -5.07 4.64 -19.04
C LYS A 114 -3.61 4.33 -18.68
N PHE A 115 -2.94 5.23 -17.97
CA PHE A 115 -1.57 5.02 -17.51
C PHE A 115 -1.48 3.83 -16.54
N TYR A 116 -2.43 3.70 -15.61
CA TYR A 116 -2.49 2.56 -14.70
C TYR A 116 -2.82 1.25 -15.43
N ASP A 117 -3.80 1.25 -16.34
CA ASP A 117 -4.16 0.07 -17.14
C ASP A 117 -2.99 -0.42 -18.02
N GLU A 118 -2.16 0.50 -18.55
CA GLU A 118 -1.01 0.17 -19.41
C GLU A 118 0.26 -0.23 -18.64
N HIS A 119 0.46 0.28 -17.42
CA HIS A 119 1.76 0.20 -16.73
C HIS A 119 1.72 -0.39 -15.32
N PHE A 120 0.55 -0.55 -14.70
CA PHE A 120 0.44 -1.14 -13.37
C PHE A 120 -0.33 -2.47 -13.44
N ALA A 121 0.39 -3.56 -13.72
CA ALA A 121 -0.07 -4.85 -13.27
C ALA A 121 0.08 -4.86 -11.73
N VAL A 122 -1.05 -5.02 -11.03
CA VAL A 122 -1.17 -5.08 -9.56
C VAL A 122 -0.47 -6.34 -9.03
N LYS A 123 0.85 -6.41 -9.17
CA LYS A 123 1.69 -7.39 -8.48
C LYS A 123 2.50 -6.64 -7.45
N ASN A 124 2.39 -7.07 -6.21
CA ASN A 124 3.14 -6.51 -5.11
C ASN A 124 4.63 -6.64 -5.44
N LEU A 125 5.41 -5.55 -5.34
CA LEU A 125 6.82 -5.56 -5.73
C LEU A 125 7.61 -6.58 -4.90
N LYS A 126 7.21 -6.78 -3.64
CA LYS A 126 7.78 -7.80 -2.78
C LYS A 126 7.59 -9.21 -3.36
N GLU A 127 6.39 -9.53 -3.84
CA GLU A 127 6.11 -10.84 -4.44
C GLU A 127 6.93 -11.09 -5.70
N ILE A 128 7.28 -10.04 -6.46
CA ILE A 128 8.14 -10.17 -7.65
C ILE A 128 9.52 -10.71 -7.25
N LEU A 129 10.06 -10.29 -6.11
CA LEU A 129 11.32 -10.82 -5.60
C LEU A 129 11.19 -12.29 -5.19
N ASP A 130 10.01 -12.77 -4.79
CA ASP A 130 9.80 -14.17 -4.38
C ASP A 130 9.52 -15.13 -5.55
N MET A 131 9.30 -14.60 -6.75
CA MET A 131 8.99 -15.40 -7.94
C MET A 131 10.19 -16.22 -8.45
N PRO A 132 9.94 -17.31 -9.20
CA PRO A 132 10.97 -17.99 -9.96
C PRO A 132 11.66 -17.05 -10.96
N GLU A 133 12.96 -17.25 -11.21
CA GLU A 133 13.82 -16.36 -12.00
C GLU A 133 13.23 -15.93 -13.35
N SER A 134 12.64 -16.87 -14.09
CA SER A 134 12.01 -16.59 -15.39
C SER A 134 10.81 -15.65 -15.27
N GLN A 135 9.96 -15.86 -14.26
CA GLN A 135 8.76 -15.04 -14.04
C GLN A 135 9.13 -13.67 -13.46
N MET A 136 10.13 -13.64 -12.58
CA MET A 136 10.67 -12.41 -12.00
C MET A 136 11.18 -11.47 -13.10
N LYS A 137 12.00 -11.97 -14.04
CA LYS A 137 12.50 -11.16 -15.18
C LYS A 137 11.37 -10.59 -16.05
N GLU A 138 10.36 -11.41 -16.32
CA GLU A 138 9.20 -10.98 -17.11
C GLU A 138 8.42 -9.88 -16.37
N ALA A 139 8.17 -10.07 -15.06
CA ALA A 139 7.49 -9.08 -14.23
C ALA A 139 8.26 -7.76 -14.17
N ILE A 140 9.58 -7.80 -13.97
CA ILE A 140 10.45 -6.62 -13.93
C ILE A 140 10.35 -5.80 -15.22
N SER A 141 10.33 -6.45 -16.39
CA SER A 141 10.28 -5.74 -17.68
C SER A 141 8.97 -4.98 -17.93
N LYS A 142 7.89 -5.34 -17.22
CA LYS A 142 6.58 -4.70 -17.31
C LYS A 142 6.41 -3.56 -16.30
N LEU A 143 7.34 -3.41 -15.34
CA LEU A 143 7.23 -2.40 -14.30
C LEU A 143 7.59 -0.98 -14.81
N PRO A 144 6.92 0.05 -14.29
CA PRO A 144 7.32 1.42 -14.56
C PRO A 144 8.66 1.73 -13.88
N LYS A 145 9.43 2.67 -14.44
CA LYS A 145 10.79 2.99 -13.95
C LYS A 145 10.85 3.31 -12.45
N GLY A 146 9.84 3.98 -11.89
CA GLY A 146 9.77 4.26 -10.46
C GLY A 146 9.65 2.99 -9.60
N ALA A 147 8.84 2.03 -10.03
CA ALA A 147 8.72 0.74 -9.37
C ALA A 147 9.98 -0.13 -9.53
N ILE A 148 10.66 -0.06 -10.67
CA ILE A 148 11.96 -0.74 -10.87
C ILE A 148 13.01 -0.18 -9.89
N ASP A 149 13.10 1.15 -9.74
CA ASP A 149 14.04 1.79 -8.82
C ASP A 149 13.80 1.31 -7.38
N THR A 150 12.53 1.18 -6.96
CA THR A 150 12.14 0.65 -5.65
C THR A 150 12.45 -0.83 -5.49
N LEU A 151 12.12 -1.64 -6.49
CA LEU A 151 12.40 -3.08 -6.47
C LEU A 151 13.90 -3.35 -6.35
N LYS A 152 14.75 -2.52 -6.98
CA LYS A 152 16.22 -2.56 -6.80
C LYS A 152 16.61 -2.27 -5.35
N SER A 153 16.06 -1.22 -4.74
CA SER A 153 16.33 -0.89 -3.34
C SER A 153 15.89 -1.99 -2.38
N MET A 154 14.74 -2.61 -2.63
CA MET A 154 14.29 -3.79 -1.87
C MET A 154 15.23 -4.98 -2.03
N ALA A 155 15.63 -5.29 -3.26
CA ALA A 155 16.57 -6.38 -3.52
C ALA A 155 17.90 -6.16 -2.80
N VAL A 156 18.45 -4.94 -2.84
CA VAL A 156 19.64 -4.57 -2.06
C VAL A 156 19.41 -4.84 -0.58
N ASN A 157 18.30 -4.37 -0.01
CA ASN A 157 18.02 -4.57 1.41
C ASN A 157 17.90 -6.06 1.76
N GLN A 158 17.14 -6.85 1.00
CA GLN A 158 16.97 -8.29 1.23
C GLN A 158 18.27 -9.08 1.09
N ILE A 159 19.17 -8.70 0.18
CA ILE A 159 20.51 -9.29 0.09
C ILE A 159 21.32 -8.91 1.33
N THR A 160 21.26 -7.65 1.77
CA THR A 160 22.02 -7.19 2.94
C THR A 160 21.54 -7.77 4.27
N THR A 161 20.24 -8.08 4.40
CA THR A 161 19.66 -8.71 5.59
C THR A 161 19.76 -10.24 5.56
N GLY A 162 20.17 -10.83 4.44
CA GLY A 162 20.27 -12.27 4.26
C GLY A 162 18.95 -12.98 3.90
N GLU A 163 17.89 -12.23 3.57
CA GLU A 163 16.63 -12.81 3.07
C GLU A 163 16.80 -13.40 1.65
N ILE A 164 17.66 -12.79 0.82
CA ILE A 164 18.11 -13.35 -0.45
C ILE A 164 19.57 -13.78 -0.32
N ASP A 165 19.79 -15.09 -0.18
CA ASP A 165 21.12 -15.72 -0.05
C ASP A 165 21.55 -16.50 -1.30
N SER A 166 20.60 -16.83 -2.19
CA SER A 166 20.86 -17.61 -3.40
C SER A 166 21.64 -16.81 -4.44
N ILE A 167 22.90 -17.19 -4.67
CA ILE A 167 23.77 -16.62 -5.72
C ILE A 167 23.11 -16.63 -7.10
N ARG A 168 22.32 -17.68 -7.42
CA ARG A 168 21.61 -17.77 -8.71
C ARG A 168 20.56 -16.67 -8.85
N LYS A 169 19.81 -16.43 -7.78
CA LYS A 169 18.79 -15.39 -7.72
C LYS A 169 19.40 -14.00 -7.79
N ILE A 170 20.51 -13.75 -7.09
CA ILE A 170 21.27 -12.48 -7.15
C ILE A 170 21.75 -12.21 -8.58
N LYS A 171 22.31 -13.21 -9.27
CA LYS A 171 22.73 -13.07 -10.67
C LYS A 171 21.54 -12.78 -11.61
N ALA A 172 20.41 -13.42 -11.40
CA ALA A 172 19.21 -13.15 -12.17
C ALA A 172 18.69 -11.72 -11.99
N LEU A 173 18.81 -11.16 -10.78
CA LEU A 173 18.50 -9.75 -10.48
C LEU A 173 19.52 -8.81 -11.13
N ASP A 174 20.82 -9.13 -11.09
CA ASP A 174 21.88 -8.36 -11.75
C ASP A 174 21.66 -8.24 -13.26
N GLU A 175 21.31 -9.36 -13.91
CA GLU A 175 20.97 -9.37 -15.33
C GLU A 175 19.69 -8.57 -15.62
N ALA A 176 18.68 -8.65 -14.75
CA ALA A 176 17.41 -7.94 -14.94
C ALA A 176 17.54 -6.43 -14.75
N PHE A 177 18.44 -6.00 -13.86
CA PHE A 177 18.60 -4.61 -13.47
C PHE A 177 19.79 -3.91 -14.12
N GLY A 178 20.73 -4.66 -14.69
CA GLY A 178 22.03 -4.15 -15.15
C GLY A 178 22.86 -3.62 -13.99
N THR A 179 22.94 -4.40 -12.90
CA THR A 179 23.63 -4.03 -11.64
C THR A 179 24.66 -5.08 -11.25
N ASP A 180 25.51 -4.75 -10.26
CA ASP A 180 26.51 -5.65 -9.68
C ASP A 180 26.20 -5.92 -8.18
N LEU A 181 24.98 -6.38 -7.87
CA LEU A 181 24.52 -6.74 -6.52
C LEU A 181 25.31 -7.91 -5.94
N SER A 182 25.86 -8.78 -6.79
CA SER A 182 26.79 -9.84 -6.39
C SER A 182 27.98 -9.32 -5.56
N LEU A 183 28.49 -8.11 -5.84
CA LEU A 183 29.56 -7.49 -5.05
C LEU A 183 29.14 -7.19 -3.60
N LEU A 184 27.87 -6.84 -3.38
CA LEU A 184 27.35 -6.58 -2.03
C LEU A 184 27.35 -7.85 -1.19
N ASN A 185 26.98 -8.98 -1.79
CA ASN A 185 26.97 -10.27 -1.10
C ASN A 185 28.40 -10.73 -0.73
N GLU A 186 29.39 -10.49 -1.61
CA GLU A 186 30.80 -10.79 -1.33
C GLU A 186 31.38 -9.95 -0.18
N LEU A 187 30.97 -8.68 -0.07
CA LEU A 187 31.42 -7.80 1.03
C LEU A 187 30.84 -8.18 2.39
N LEU A 188 29.67 -8.81 2.42
CA LEU A 188 28.99 -9.23 3.67
C LEU A 188 29.37 -10.63 4.13
N SER A 189 29.96 -11.43 3.24
CA SER A 189 30.32 -12.83 3.52
C SER A 189 31.75 -13.02 4.09
N ASN A 190 32.48 -11.92 4.33
CA ASN A 190 33.84 -11.91 4.89
C ASN A 190 33.87 -11.45 6.35
#